data_AF-A0A847XTX3-F1
#
_entry.id   AF-A0A847XTX3-F1
#
_cell.length_a   1.000
_cell.length_b   1.000
_cell.length_c   1.000
_cell.angle_alpha   90.00
_cell.angle_beta   90.00
_cell.angle_gamma   90.00
#
_symmetry.space_group_name_H-M   'P 1'
#
loop_
_entity.id
_entity.type
_entity.pdbx_description
1 polymer ?
#
loop_
_entity_poly.entity_id
_entity_poly.type
_entity_poly.pdbx_seq_one_letter_code
_entity_poly.pdbx_strand_id
1 'polypeptide(L)'
;REDYERACRLINFGYEEGEVVDEGINAKMSEFHAAMGLCMLDEIDAVFQQREEVYYRYYEALKNHFEMPVWKEGATRNYAYFPVLFPSENALLKTQERLNEVGVFPRRYFYPSLDTLANGKPDRGSPISRDRARRVLCLPMYPTLPLGVQDKIISTMLSSQGSYAVEIPSEHSGKSSIGGNV
;
A
#
# COMPACT_ATOMS: atom_id res chain seq x y z
N ARG A 1 6.48 -22.45 20.78
CA ARG A 1 7.84 -22.99 20.96
C ARG A 1 8.15 -24.01 19.86
N GLU A 2 7.29 -25.02 19.69
CA GLU A 2 7.37 -25.98 18.59
C GLU A 2 7.45 -25.33 17.19
N ASP A 3 6.58 -24.36 16.88
CA ASP A 3 6.62 -23.64 15.59
C ASP A 3 7.95 -22.90 15.34
N TYR A 4 8.56 -22.37 16.39
CA TYR A 4 9.85 -21.68 16.30
C TYR A 4 10.97 -22.66 15.97
N GLU A 5 11.03 -23.79 16.69
CA GLU A 5 12.02 -24.84 16.46
C GLU A 5 11.87 -25.43 15.06
N ARG A 6 10.63 -25.67 14.61
CA ARG A 6 10.34 -26.10 13.24
C ARG A 6 10.77 -25.06 12.20
N ALA A 7 10.52 -23.77 12.41
CA ALA A 7 10.98 -22.72 11.50
C ALA A 7 12.51 -22.66 11.42
N CYS A 8 13.22 -22.79 12.54
CA CYS A 8 14.68 -22.84 12.59
C CYS A 8 15.25 -23.99 11.75
N ARG A 9 14.64 -25.19 11.85
CA ARG A 9 15.01 -26.33 10.99
C ARG A 9 14.70 -26.06 9.52
N LEU A 10 13.50 -25.57 9.21
CA LEU A 10 13.04 -25.32 7.84
C LEU A 10 13.99 -24.39 7.06
N ILE A 11 14.48 -23.32 7.68
CA ILE A 11 15.41 -22.37 7.03
C ILE A 11 16.85 -22.90 6.92
N ASN A 12 17.13 -24.03 7.58
CA ASN A 12 18.44 -24.68 7.65
C ASN A 12 18.39 -26.13 7.14
N PHE A 13 17.79 -26.34 5.96
CA PHE A 13 17.71 -27.64 5.28
C PHE A 13 17.02 -28.78 6.06
N GLY A 14 16.28 -28.48 7.13
CA GLY A 14 15.69 -29.51 7.99
C GLY A 14 16.71 -30.17 8.93
N TYR A 15 17.89 -29.57 9.11
CA TYR A 15 18.96 -30.10 9.96
C TYR A 15 18.72 -29.84 11.44
N GLU A 16 18.96 -30.87 12.25
CA GLU A 16 19.07 -30.83 13.71
C GLU A 16 20.23 -31.73 14.15
N GLU A 17 21.13 -31.22 14.99
CA GLU A 17 22.28 -31.97 15.55
C GLU A 17 23.16 -32.74 14.53
N GLY A 18 23.21 -32.29 13.27
CA GLY A 18 24.01 -32.91 12.21
C GLY A 18 23.26 -33.94 11.36
N GLU A 19 21.98 -34.19 11.63
CA GLU A 19 21.11 -35.08 10.85
C GLU A 19 19.95 -34.31 10.22
N VAL A 20 19.49 -34.75 9.04
CA VAL A 20 18.29 -34.22 8.40
C VAL A 20 17.08 -34.93 9.03
N VAL A 21 16.28 -34.18 9.79
CA VAL A 21 15.12 -34.71 10.53
C VAL A 21 13.77 -34.21 10.00
N ASP A 22 13.79 -33.23 9.08
CA ASP A 22 12.60 -32.60 8.52
C ASP A 22 12.85 -32.13 7.07
N GLU A 23 11.79 -31.66 6.40
CA GLU A 23 11.92 -30.92 5.15
C GLU A 23 12.52 -29.52 5.39
N GLY A 24 13.32 -29.01 4.44
CA GLY A 24 13.90 -27.67 4.57
C GLY A 24 14.57 -27.12 3.32
N ILE A 25 14.85 -25.83 3.38
CA ILE A 25 15.52 -25.03 2.35
C ILE A 25 16.69 -24.25 2.96
N ASN A 26 17.48 -23.59 2.12
CA ASN A 26 18.48 -22.62 2.58
C ASN A 26 17.86 -21.21 2.61
N ALA A 27 17.48 -20.75 3.80
CA ALA A 27 16.89 -19.42 4.00
C ALA A 27 17.48 -18.68 5.21
N LYS A 28 18.67 -19.08 5.66
CA LYS A 28 19.39 -18.39 6.73
C LYS A 28 19.74 -16.96 6.31
N MET A 29 19.44 -16.01 7.18
CA MET A 29 19.96 -14.65 7.05
C MET A 29 21.48 -14.68 7.22
N SER A 30 22.22 -13.96 6.39
CA SER A 30 23.67 -13.85 6.59
C SER A 30 23.99 -12.91 7.75
N GLU A 31 25.13 -13.13 8.40
CA GLU A 31 25.63 -12.30 9.50
C GLU A 31 25.70 -10.81 9.13
N PHE A 32 26.05 -10.50 7.88
CA PHE A 32 26.09 -9.12 7.42
C PHE A 32 24.71 -8.46 7.40
N HIS A 33 23.67 -9.16 6.92
CA HIS A 33 22.30 -8.64 6.96
C HIS A 33 21.77 -8.52 8.39
N ALA A 34 22.13 -9.47 9.26
CA ALA A 34 21.76 -9.42 10.67
C ALA A 34 22.38 -8.20 11.37
N ALA A 35 23.67 -7.93 11.14
CA ALA A 35 24.35 -6.75 11.68
C ALA A 35 23.72 -5.44 11.18
N MET A 36 23.42 -5.32 9.88
CA MET A 36 22.70 -4.16 9.34
C MET A 36 21.30 -4.00 9.96
N GLY A 37 20.60 -5.12 10.18
CA GLY A 37 19.30 -5.13 10.84
C GLY A 37 19.37 -4.61 12.28
N LEU A 38 20.36 -5.03 13.05
CA LEU A 38 20.57 -4.55 14.42
C LEU A 38 20.83 -3.04 14.46
N CYS A 39 21.71 -2.51 13.61
CA CYS A 39 21.95 -1.07 13.54
C CYS A 39 20.68 -0.27 13.18
N MET A 40 19.81 -0.82 12.31
CA MET A 40 18.54 -0.18 11.96
C MET A 40 17.49 -0.29 13.07
N LEU A 41 17.52 -1.36 13.88
CA LEU A 41 16.60 -1.55 15.00
C LEU A 41 16.82 -0.51 16.09
N ASP A 42 18.06 -0.09 16.33
CA ASP A 42 18.39 0.98 17.29
C ASP A 42 17.72 2.33 16.93
N GLU A 43 17.48 2.57 15.64
CA GLU A 43 16.93 3.82 15.09
C GLU A 43 15.45 3.70 14.66
N ILE A 44 14.80 2.56 14.92
CA ILE A 44 13.48 2.24 14.32
C ILE A 44 12.37 3.20 14.76
N ASP A 45 12.42 3.67 16.01
CA ASP A 45 11.41 4.58 16.56
C ASP A 45 11.50 5.97 15.89
N ALA A 46 12.72 6.47 15.68
CA ALA A 46 12.95 7.72 14.95
C ALA A 46 12.47 7.60 13.49
N VAL A 47 12.70 6.45 12.85
CA VAL A 47 12.19 6.13 11.51
C VAL A 47 10.65 6.15 11.48
N PHE A 48 9.98 5.59 12.49
CA PHE A 48 8.52 5.62 12.57
C PHE A 48 7.99 7.04 12.76
N GLN A 49 8.59 7.84 13.63
CA GLN A 49 8.20 9.24 13.85
C GLN A 49 8.34 10.07 12.55
N GLN A 50 9.47 9.95 11.85
CA GLN A 50 9.67 10.68 10.59
C GLN A 50 8.66 10.28 9.51
N ARG A 51 8.31 8.99 9.44
CA ARG A 51 7.27 8.54 8.51
C ARG A 51 5.89 9.03 8.92
N GLU A 52 5.60 9.08 10.22
CA GLU A 52 4.35 9.61 10.73
C GLU A 52 4.14 11.07 10.30
N GLU A 53 5.17 11.91 10.43
CA GLU A 53 5.15 13.32 10.00
C GLU A 53 4.84 13.45 8.50
N VAL A 54 5.54 12.67 7.67
CA VAL A 54 5.30 12.64 6.22
C VAL A 54 3.87 12.19 5.93
N TYR A 55 3.38 11.14 6.61
CA TYR A 55 2.03 10.63 6.44
C TYR A 55 0.98 11.69 6.73
N TYR A 56 1.06 12.34 7.90
CA TYR A 56 0.05 13.32 8.31
C TYR A 56 0.02 14.54 7.41
N ARG A 57 1.17 15.00 6.88
CA ARG A 57 1.19 16.09 5.91
C ARG A 57 0.44 15.74 4.62
N TYR A 58 0.65 14.54 4.08
CA TYR A 58 -0.14 14.08 2.94
C TYR A 58 -1.62 13.91 3.29
N TYR A 59 -1.91 13.28 4.42
CA TYR A 59 -3.27 12.98 4.85
C TYR A 59 -4.09 14.26 4.99
N GLU A 60 -3.58 15.25 5.72
CA GLU A 60 -4.29 16.52 5.91
C GLU A 60 -4.54 17.25 4.59
N ALA A 61 -3.58 17.22 3.66
CA ALA A 61 -3.72 17.90 2.37
C ALA A 61 -4.65 17.18 1.38
N LEU A 62 -4.75 15.84 1.46
CA LEU A 62 -5.39 15.03 0.42
C LEU A 62 -6.71 14.36 0.85
N LYS A 63 -7.00 14.24 2.16
CA LYS A 63 -8.15 13.47 2.69
C LYS A 63 -9.51 13.92 2.18
N ASN A 64 -9.66 15.20 1.84
CA ASN A 64 -10.92 15.76 1.32
C ASN A 64 -11.05 15.67 -0.20
N HIS A 65 -9.99 15.24 -0.89
CA HIS A 65 -9.91 15.20 -2.35
C HIS A 65 -9.92 13.77 -2.89
N PHE A 66 -9.37 12.83 -2.13
CA PHE A 66 -9.24 11.44 -2.55
C PHE A 66 -9.76 10.50 -1.48
N GLU A 67 -10.13 9.30 -1.89
CA GLU A 67 -10.52 8.26 -0.95
C GLU A 67 -9.26 7.72 -0.23
N MET A 68 -9.29 7.78 1.10
CA MET A 68 -8.22 7.28 1.96
C MET A 68 -8.55 5.89 2.49
N PRO A 69 -7.54 5.03 2.73
CA PRO A 69 -7.76 3.75 3.40
C PRO A 69 -8.36 3.94 4.80
N VAL A 70 -9.33 3.09 5.12
CA VAL A 70 -9.90 3.02 6.47
C VAL A 70 -9.09 2.05 7.30
N TRP A 71 -8.61 2.52 8.44
CA TRP A 71 -7.89 1.69 9.40
C TRP A 71 -8.85 1.04 10.38
N LYS A 72 -8.59 -0.23 10.71
CA LYS A 72 -9.34 -0.96 11.73
C LYS A 72 -9.02 -0.40 13.12
N GLU A 73 -10.04 -0.33 13.98
CA GLU A 73 -9.86 0.01 15.39
C GLU A 73 -8.83 -0.91 16.05
N GLY A 74 -7.94 -0.32 16.86
CA GLY A 74 -6.84 -1.03 17.52
C GLY A 74 -5.61 -1.31 16.65
N ALA A 75 -5.63 -0.97 15.36
CA ALA A 75 -4.44 -1.10 14.51
C ALA A 75 -3.40 0.00 14.79
N THR A 76 -2.13 -0.40 14.91
CA THR A 76 -0.99 0.52 14.91
C THR A 76 -0.50 0.76 13.47
N ARG A 77 0.27 1.84 13.26
CA ARG A 77 0.76 2.23 11.94
C ARG A 77 2.28 2.31 11.94
N ASN A 78 2.90 1.69 10.94
CA ASN A 78 4.33 1.85 10.65
C ASN A 78 4.59 2.82 9.47
N TYR A 79 3.52 3.39 8.91
CA TYR A 79 3.54 4.39 7.86
C TYR A 79 4.40 3.98 6.64
N ALA A 80 4.42 2.69 6.29
CA ALA A 80 5.27 2.18 5.22
C ALA A 80 4.87 2.64 3.81
N TYR A 81 3.58 2.95 3.61
CA TYR A 81 3.04 3.38 2.32
C TYR A 81 2.00 4.48 2.51
N PHE A 82 1.84 5.31 1.48
CA PHE A 82 0.74 6.27 1.39
C PHE A 82 -0.11 5.98 0.14
N PRO A 83 -1.04 5.01 0.19
CA PRO A 83 -1.95 4.73 -0.90
C PRO A 83 -3.11 5.73 -0.94
N VAL A 84 -3.47 6.13 -2.15
CA VAL A 84 -4.59 7.03 -2.45
C VAL A 84 -5.48 6.39 -3.49
N LEU A 85 -6.79 6.44 -3.29
CA LEU A 85 -7.75 5.90 -4.25
C LEU A 85 -8.39 6.99 -5.09
N PHE A 86 -8.28 6.80 -6.40
CA PHE A 86 -8.85 7.66 -7.43
C PHE A 86 -10.29 7.24 -7.75
N PRO A 87 -11.11 8.17 -8.28
CA PRO A 87 -12.47 7.84 -8.73
C PRO A 87 -12.49 6.87 -9.93
N SER A 88 -11.43 6.83 -10.73
CA SER A 88 -11.29 5.92 -11.87
C SER A 88 -9.82 5.64 -12.21
N GLU A 89 -9.58 4.57 -12.96
CA GLU A 89 -8.24 4.26 -13.49
C GLU A 89 -7.73 5.34 -14.44
N ASN A 90 -8.61 5.96 -15.23
CA ASN A 90 -8.24 7.05 -16.14
C ASN A 90 -7.69 8.28 -15.36
N ALA A 91 -8.39 8.67 -14.28
CA ALA A 91 -7.94 9.76 -13.42
C ALA A 91 -6.59 9.46 -12.76
N LEU A 92 -6.40 8.20 -12.32
CA LEU A 92 -5.12 7.73 -11.80
C LEU A 92 -4.01 7.83 -12.85
N LEU A 93 -4.21 7.27 -14.04
CA LEU A 93 -3.18 7.19 -15.09
C LEU A 93 -2.73 8.58 -15.54
N LYS A 94 -3.69 9.48 -15.79
CA LYS A 94 -3.37 10.88 -16.16
C LYS A 94 -2.64 11.63 -15.03
N THR A 95 -2.97 11.35 -13.76
CA THR A 95 -2.25 11.95 -12.62
C THR A 95 -0.85 11.37 -12.46
N GLN A 96 -0.71 10.05 -12.64
CA GLN A 96 0.59 9.37 -12.62
C GLN A 96 1.51 9.90 -13.71
N GLU A 97 0.99 10.14 -14.92
CA GLU A 97 1.74 10.74 -16.03
C GLU A 97 2.25 12.14 -15.65
N ARG A 98 1.41 13.02 -15.12
CA ARG A 98 1.82 14.35 -14.63
C ARG A 98 2.86 14.30 -13.52
N LEU A 99 2.77 13.33 -12.61
CA LEU A 99 3.79 13.12 -11.58
C LEU A 99 5.12 12.71 -12.21
N ASN A 100 5.10 11.79 -13.19
CA ASN A 100 6.29 11.34 -13.90
C ASN A 100 6.96 12.49 -14.68
N GLU A 101 6.19 13.34 -15.35
CA GLU A 101 6.68 14.53 -16.07
C GLU A 101 7.50 15.46 -15.18
N VAL A 102 7.14 15.51 -13.88
CA VAL A 102 7.85 16.34 -12.91
C VAL A 102 8.88 15.55 -12.07
N GLY A 103 9.24 14.34 -12.50
CA GLY A 103 10.29 13.51 -11.90
C GLY A 103 9.87 12.74 -10.66
N VAL A 104 8.57 12.55 -10.43
CA VAL A 104 8.02 11.77 -9.32
C VAL A 104 7.42 10.48 -9.86
N PHE A 105 7.88 9.33 -9.37
CA PHE A 105 7.49 8.01 -9.89
C PHE A 105 6.69 7.18 -8.86
N PRO A 106 5.39 7.44 -8.69
CA PRO A 106 4.54 6.65 -7.78
C PRO A 106 4.32 5.23 -8.30
N ARG A 107 3.92 4.32 -7.40
CA ARG A 107 3.76 2.88 -7.68
C ARG A 107 2.31 2.44 -7.50
N ARG A 108 1.87 1.44 -8.26
CA ARG A 108 0.53 0.84 -8.12
C ARG A 108 0.61 -0.43 -7.27
N TYR A 109 0.57 -0.29 -5.95
CA TYR A 109 0.58 -1.43 -5.02
C TYR A 109 -0.84 -1.80 -4.56
N PHE A 110 -1.38 -2.97 -4.87
CA PHE A 110 -0.88 -3.96 -5.86
C PHE A 110 -1.79 -3.97 -7.09
N TYR A 111 -1.15 -3.90 -8.25
CA TYR A 111 -1.79 -4.01 -9.55
C TYR A 111 -1.00 -4.94 -10.47
N PRO A 112 -1.66 -5.85 -11.22
CA PRO A 112 -3.10 -6.10 -11.17
C PRO A 112 -3.49 -6.83 -9.87
N SER A 113 -4.80 -7.02 -9.66
CA SER A 113 -5.30 -7.77 -8.51
C SER A 113 -4.81 -9.23 -8.56
N LEU A 114 -4.48 -9.83 -7.41
CA LEU A 114 -3.84 -11.15 -7.37
C LEU A 114 -4.66 -12.26 -8.04
N ASP A 115 -6.00 -12.17 -7.98
CA ASP A 115 -6.91 -13.11 -8.62
C ASP A 115 -6.83 -13.11 -10.15
N THR A 116 -6.26 -12.07 -10.77
CA THR A 116 -6.06 -12.00 -12.22
C THR A 116 -4.72 -12.61 -12.68
N LEU A 117 -3.84 -13.03 -11.76
CA LEU A 117 -2.54 -13.61 -12.12
C LEU A 117 -2.62 -15.11 -12.51
N ALA A 118 -3.82 -15.69 -12.49
CA ALA A 118 -4.20 -16.98 -13.09
C ALA A 118 -3.10 -18.07 -13.10
N ASN A 119 -2.80 -18.64 -11.94
CA ASN A 119 -1.99 -19.87 -11.83
C ASN A 119 -2.81 -21.14 -12.18
N GLY A 120 -3.60 -21.11 -13.26
CA GLY A 120 -4.43 -22.25 -13.69
C GLY A 120 -5.60 -22.61 -12.77
N LYS A 121 -6.00 -21.74 -11.84
CA LYS A 121 -7.15 -21.94 -10.95
C LYS A 121 -8.41 -21.24 -11.50
N PRO A 122 -9.62 -21.80 -11.26
CA PRO A 122 -10.86 -21.15 -11.66
C PRO A 122 -10.96 -19.77 -11.00
N ASP A 123 -11.12 -18.75 -11.84
CA ASP A 123 -11.34 -17.38 -11.44
C ASP A 123 -12.68 -17.29 -10.71
N ARG A 124 -12.66 -17.11 -9.39
CA ARG A 124 -13.89 -16.86 -8.62
C ARG A 124 -14.34 -15.39 -8.67
N GLY A 125 -13.53 -14.51 -9.28
CA GLY A 125 -13.75 -13.08 -9.35
C GLY A 125 -13.60 -12.40 -7.99
N SER A 126 -12.69 -11.44 -7.87
CA SER A 126 -12.64 -10.54 -6.71
C SER A 126 -12.98 -9.10 -7.14
N PRO A 127 -14.26 -8.77 -7.36
CA PRO A 127 -14.67 -7.49 -7.96
C PRO A 127 -14.19 -6.28 -7.17
N ILE A 128 -14.26 -6.33 -5.83
CA ILE A 128 -13.76 -5.25 -4.95
C ILE A 128 -12.24 -5.10 -5.11
N SER A 129 -11.49 -6.21 -5.08
CA SER A 129 -10.02 -6.18 -5.22
C SER A 129 -9.59 -5.62 -6.59
N ARG A 130 -10.25 -6.07 -7.66
CA ARG A 130 -10.00 -5.59 -9.03
C ARG A 130 -10.27 -4.09 -9.18
N ASP A 131 -11.41 -3.64 -8.67
CA ASP A 131 -11.78 -2.23 -8.67
C ASP A 131 -10.74 -1.40 -7.93
N ARG A 132 -10.42 -1.75 -6.68
CA ARG A 132 -9.42 -1.05 -5.85
C ARG A 132 -8.03 -1.05 -6.50
N ALA A 133 -7.56 -2.19 -7.02
CA ALA A 133 -6.26 -2.32 -7.69
C ALA A 133 -6.14 -1.38 -8.90
N ARG A 134 -7.20 -1.22 -9.69
CA ARG A 134 -7.20 -0.37 -10.89
C ARG A 134 -7.03 1.12 -10.57
N ARG A 135 -7.42 1.57 -9.38
CA ARG A 135 -7.49 3.00 -9.03
C ARG A 135 -6.70 3.38 -7.78
N VAL A 136 -5.86 2.48 -7.25
CA VAL A 136 -4.91 2.79 -6.16
C VAL A 136 -3.55 3.23 -6.69
N LEU A 137 -3.04 4.35 -6.16
CA LEU A 137 -1.69 4.84 -6.40
C LEU A 137 -0.99 5.09 -5.07
N CYS A 138 0.20 4.55 -4.90
CA CYS A 138 1.05 4.79 -3.73
C CYS A 138 2.02 5.92 -4.02
N LEU A 139 1.91 7.00 -3.23
CA LEU A 139 2.81 8.13 -3.29
C LEU A 139 4.18 7.79 -2.67
N PRO A 140 5.26 8.47 -3.09
CA PRO A 140 6.56 8.34 -2.44
C PRO A 140 6.46 8.52 -0.92
N MET A 141 6.95 7.52 -0.21
CA MET A 141 6.88 7.42 1.25
C MET A 141 8.20 6.87 1.78
N TYR A 142 8.97 7.71 2.46
CA TYR A 142 10.21 7.33 3.11
C TYR A 142 10.56 8.34 4.22
N PRO A 143 11.32 7.94 5.26
CA PRO A 143 11.81 8.86 6.26
C PRO A 143 12.63 9.96 5.59
N THR A 144 12.54 11.20 6.05
CA THR A 144 13.24 12.37 5.46
C THR A 144 12.82 12.77 4.04
N LEU A 145 11.62 12.38 3.57
CA LEU A 145 11.06 12.92 2.32
C LEU A 145 11.11 14.46 2.35
N PRO A 146 11.86 15.12 1.43
CA PRO A 146 12.03 16.57 1.51
C PRO A 146 10.70 17.29 1.34
N LEU A 147 10.45 18.30 2.18
CA LEU A 147 9.20 19.07 2.15
C LEU A 147 8.89 19.64 0.76
N GLY A 148 9.88 20.17 0.05
CA GLY A 148 9.68 20.68 -1.31
C GLY A 148 9.27 19.61 -2.33
N VAL A 149 9.75 18.37 -2.16
CA VAL A 149 9.30 17.23 -3.00
C VAL A 149 7.87 16.86 -2.62
N GLN A 150 7.56 16.81 -1.33
CA GLN A 150 6.21 16.50 -0.86
C GLN A 150 5.19 17.54 -1.32
N ASP A 151 5.52 18.82 -1.25
CA ASP A 151 4.68 19.94 -1.71
C ASP A 151 4.44 19.87 -3.22
N LYS A 152 5.47 19.53 -3.98
CA LYS A 152 5.37 19.28 -5.42
C LYS A 152 4.37 18.15 -5.70
N ILE A 153 4.48 17.02 -4.99
CA ILE A 153 3.55 15.89 -5.13
C ILE A 153 2.11 16.32 -4.81
N ILE A 154 1.90 16.99 -3.66
CA ILE A 154 0.57 17.47 -3.24
C ILE A 154 -0.02 18.42 -4.29
N SER A 155 0.76 19.39 -4.77
CA SER A 155 0.31 20.36 -5.78
C SER A 155 -0.07 19.69 -7.10
N THR A 156 0.73 18.73 -7.59
CA THR A 156 0.41 17.96 -8.79
C THR A 156 -0.86 17.13 -8.61
N MET A 157 -1.01 16.44 -7.47
CA MET A 157 -2.21 15.65 -7.15
C MET A 157 -3.48 16.51 -7.13
N LEU A 158 -3.43 17.70 -6.52
CA LEU A 158 -4.60 18.59 -6.45
C LEU A 158 -4.92 19.24 -7.80
N SER A 159 -3.91 19.66 -8.56
CA SER A 159 -4.10 20.28 -9.88
C SER A 159 -4.65 19.31 -10.95
N SER A 160 -4.38 18.00 -10.81
CA SER A 160 -4.89 17.01 -11.76
C SER A 160 -6.40 16.81 -11.64
N GLN A 161 -7.00 17.02 -10.46
CA GLN A 161 -8.44 16.85 -10.23
C GLN A 161 -9.32 17.77 -11.08
N GLY A 162 -8.90 19.04 -11.25
CA GLY A 162 -9.65 20.01 -12.07
C GLY A 162 -9.78 19.59 -13.54
N SER A 163 -8.90 18.69 -14.01
CA SER A 163 -8.92 18.16 -15.37
C SER A 163 -9.90 16.98 -15.57
N TYR A 164 -10.51 16.45 -14.50
CA TYR A 164 -11.42 15.28 -14.58
C TYR A 164 -12.84 15.55 -14.06
N ALA A 165 -13.08 16.67 -13.35
CA ALA A 165 -14.40 17.05 -12.84
C ALA A 165 -15.44 17.35 -13.95
N VAL A 166 -14.99 17.52 -15.20
CA VAL A 166 -15.86 17.79 -16.36
C VAL A 166 -16.52 16.51 -16.93
N GLU A 167 -16.10 15.32 -16.50
CA GLU A 167 -16.55 14.04 -17.09
C GLU A 167 -17.50 13.21 -16.20
N ILE A 168 -18.14 13.78 -15.16
CA ILE A 168 -19.15 13.05 -14.36
C ILE A 168 -20.57 13.45 -14.80
N PRO A 169 -21.34 12.57 -15.46
CA PRO A 169 -22.78 12.78 -15.61
C PRO A 169 -23.46 12.66 -14.25
N SER A 170 -24.20 13.69 -13.86
CA SER A 170 -25.11 13.65 -12.73
C SER A 170 -26.26 12.68 -13.01
N GLU A 171 -26.36 11.56 -12.30
CA GLU A 171 -27.65 10.88 -12.07
C GLU A 171 -27.52 9.72 -11.06
N HIS A 172 -28.10 9.90 -9.87
CA HIS A 172 -29.26 9.12 -9.43
C HIS A 172 -29.77 9.63 -8.07
N SER A 173 -30.69 10.59 -8.14
CA SER A 173 -31.66 10.84 -7.07
C SER A 173 -32.76 9.76 -7.15
N GLY A 174 -32.53 8.61 -6.53
CA GLY A 174 -33.55 7.58 -6.33
C GLY A 174 -34.04 7.59 -4.89
N LYS A 175 -35.08 8.37 -4.60
CA LYS A 175 -35.86 8.22 -3.37
C LYS A 175 -36.56 6.86 -3.42
N SER A 176 -36.17 5.92 -2.58
CA SER A 176 -37.04 4.79 -2.18
C SER A 176 -37.48 5.00 -0.75
N SER A 177 -38.67 5.58 -0.62
CA SER A 177 -39.54 5.49 0.53
C SER A 177 -39.92 4.02 0.77
N ILE A 178 -39.55 3.47 1.93
CA ILE A 178 -40.18 2.26 2.47
C ILE A 178 -41.06 2.72 3.63
N GLY A 179 -42.36 2.77 3.36
CA GLY A 179 -43.40 2.87 4.39
C GLY A 179 -43.60 1.52 5.07
N GLY A 180 -43.91 1.56 6.36
CA GLY A 180 -44.35 0.39 7.11
C GLY A 180 -45.79 0.01 6.78
N ASN A 181 -46.11 -1.27 6.94
CA ASN A 181 -47.21 -1.74 7.79
C ASN A 181 -47.31 -3.28 7.77
N VAL A 182 -47.49 -3.81 8.99
CA VAL A 182 -47.96 -5.15 9.41
C VAL A 182 -47.06 -6.36 9.10
#